data_AF-B0EHP3-F1
#
_entry.id   AF-B0EHP3-F1
#
_cell.length_a   1.000
_cell.length_b   1.000
_cell.length_c   1.000
_cell.angle_alpha   90.00
_cell.angle_beta   90.00
_cell.angle_gamma   90.00
#
_symmetry.space_group_name_H-M   'P 1'
#
loop_
_entity.id
_entity.type
_entity.pdbx_description
1 polymer ?
#
loop_
_entity_poly.entity_id
_entity_poly.type
_entity_poly.pdbx_seq_one_letter_code
_entity_poly.pdbx_strand_id
1 'polypeptide(L)'
;MDDELIYHYGKYTALLQKFIAIVNSQIKEVRNKMNKQEEEYKQKKVEVKLYKEEIINAKKGNDVILVNKYEEMLKSAEEEMKTAKIKKTEEMEKLKVLFPQLKISKEKLEWVESQTKAIGKNEEYILEQWKIRNQTLINEKINFVEYLQNGSKLIKEIKEADDLLNQIEHKFVEGKK
;
A
#
# COMPACT_ATOMS: atom_id res chain seq x y z
N MET A 1 9.10 19.18 4.54
CA MET A 1 7.66 18.89 4.77
C MET A 1 7.28 17.63 4.01
N ASP A 2 7.62 17.50 2.73
CA ASP A 2 7.31 16.30 1.93
C ASP A 2 8.16 15.07 2.31
N ASP A 3 9.45 15.23 2.61
CA ASP A 3 10.30 14.13 3.13
C ASP A 3 9.77 13.52 4.44
N GLU A 4 9.23 14.37 5.33
CA GLU A 4 8.65 13.95 6.61
C GLU A 4 7.32 13.22 6.39
N LEU A 5 6.53 13.68 5.41
CA LEU A 5 5.28 13.05 5.00
C LEU A 5 5.51 11.66 4.38
N ILE A 6 6.51 11.53 3.49
CA ILE A 6 6.92 10.24 2.91
C ILE A 6 7.40 9.29 4.00
N TYR A 7 8.19 9.78 4.96
CA TYR A 7 8.66 8.98 6.09
C TYR A 7 7.50 8.48 6.96
N HIS A 8 6.51 9.32 7.26
CA HIS A 8 5.31 8.93 8.00
C HIS A 8 4.44 7.94 7.23
N TYR A 9 4.28 8.10 5.91
CA TYR A 9 3.61 7.10 5.08
C TYR A 9 4.36 5.77 5.07
N GLY A 10 5.69 5.76 5.01
CA GLY A 10 6.49 4.53 5.12
C GLY A 10 6.25 3.78 6.44
N LYS A 11 6.23 4.49 7.57
CA LYS A 11 5.88 3.91 8.88
C LYS A 11 4.46 3.36 8.90
N TYR A 12 3.51 4.11 8.36
CA TYR A 12 2.11 3.71 8.35
C TYR A 12 1.86 2.49 7.46
N THR A 13 2.47 2.44 6.28
CA THR A 13 2.49 1.27 5.37
C THR A 13 3.05 0.03 6.09
N ALA A 14 4.18 0.16 6.78
CA ALA A 14 4.77 -0.96 7.53
C ALA A 14 3.84 -1.46 8.65
N LEU A 15 3.15 -0.55 9.35
CA LEU A 15 2.16 -0.91 10.37
C LEU A 15 0.95 -1.63 9.75
N LEU A 16 0.42 -1.14 8.62
CA LEU A 16 -0.69 -1.78 7.91
C LEU A 16 -0.31 -3.18 7.41
N GLN A 17 0.88 -3.35 6.84
CA GLN A 17 1.37 -4.65 6.39
C GLN A 17 1.50 -5.64 7.55
N LYS A 18 2.04 -5.21 8.70
CA LYS A 18 2.10 -6.04 9.92
C LYS A 18 0.70 -6.40 10.40
N PHE A 19 -0.22 -5.45 10.44
CA PHE A 19 -1.60 -5.70 10.83
C PHE A 19 -2.29 -6.71 9.90
N ILE A 20 -2.16 -6.56 8.58
CA ILE A 20 -2.67 -7.50 7.58
C ILE A 20 -2.10 -8.90 7.81
N ALA A 21 -0.80 -9.02 8.08
CA ALA A 21 -0.16 -10.31 8.36
C ALA A 21 -0.76 -10.98 9.62
N ILE A 22 -0.96 -10.21 10.69
CA ILE A 22 -1.59 -10.68 11.93
C ILE A 22 -3.02 -11.16 11.67
N VAL A 23 -3.85 -10.36 11.00
CA VAL A 23 -5.24 -10.71 10.70
C VAL A 23 -5.32 -11.96 9.82
N ASN A 24 -4.45 -12.07 8.80
CA ASN A 24 -4.37 -13.28 7.98
C ASN A 24 -4.00 -14.53 8.79
N SER A 25 -3.07 -14.41 9.74
CA SER A 25 -2.71 -15.50 10.66
C SER A 25 -3.91 -15.92 11.52
N GLN A 26 -4.62 -14.94 12.10
CA GLN A 26 -5.83 -15.20 12.90
C GLN A 26 -6.92 -15.87 12.07
N ILE A 27 -7.16 -15.42 10.83
CA ILE A 27 -8.12 -16.07 9.92
C ILE A 27 -7.74 -17.51 9.64
N LYS A 28 -6.45 -17.80 9.42
CA LYS A 28 -5.95 -19.16 9.19
C LYS A 28 -6.18 -20.04 10.42
N GLU A 29 -5.87 -19.55 11.61
CA GLU A 29 -6.09 -20.29 12.87
C GLU A 29 -7.57 -20.59 13.11
N VAL A 30 -8.44 -19.60 12.93
CA VAL A 30 -9.88 -19.77 13.10
C VAL A 30 -10.45 -20.76 12.08
N ARG A 31 -10.00 -20.71 10.82
CA ARG A 31 -10.39 -21.71 9.81
C ARG A 31 -9.97 -23.12 10.20
N ASN A 32 -8.76 -23.29 10.72
CA ASN A 32 -8.29 -24.60 11.17
C ASN A 32 -9.14 -25.13 12.35
N LYS A 33 -9.44 -24.26 13.32
CA LYS A 33 -10.33 -24.61 14.45
C LYS A 33 -11.73 -24.97 13.96
N MET A 34 -12.30 -24.18 13.06
CA MET A 34 -13.61 -24.42 12.47
C MET A 34 -13.66 -25.76 11.71
N ASN A 35 -12.63 -26.09 10.93
CA ASN A 35 -12.54 -27.38 10.22
C ASN A 35 -12.48 -28.56 11.19
N LYS A 36 -11.70 -28.44 12.27
CA LYS A 36 -11.66 -29.47 13.32
C LYS A 36 -13.03 -29.66 13.98
N GLN A 37 -13.73 -28.57 14.31
CA GLN A 37 -15.08 -28.64 14.87
C GLN A 37 -16.11 -29.21 13.87
N GLU A 38 -15.94 -28.96 12.57
CA GLU A 38 -16.76 -29.56 11.51
C GLU A 38 -16.54 -31.08 11.41
N GLU A 39 -15.30 -31.54 11.52
CA GLU A 39 -14.95 -32.97 11.56
C GLU A 39 -15.55 -33.65 12.79
N GLU A 40 -15.37 -33.06 13.97
CA GLU A 40 -15.97 -33.54 15.23
C GLU A 40 -17.51 -33.63 15.10
N TYR A 41 -18.16 -32.61 14.54
CA TYR A 41 -19.61 -32.64 14.29
C TYR A 41 -20.03 -33.76 13.33
N LYS A 42 -19.28 -33.98 12.24
CA LYS A 42 -19.57 -35.05 11.26
C LYS A 42 -19.41 -36.43 11.88
N GLN A 43 -18.36 -36.64 12.68
CA GLN A 43 -18.13 -37.89 13.40
C GLN A 43 -19.28 -38.18 14.36
N LYS A 44 -19.66 -37.19 15.20
CA LYS A 44 -20.77 -37.34 16.15
C LYS A 44 -22.11 -37.56 15.46
N LYS A 45 -22.33 -36.95 14.30
CA LYS A 45 -23.53 -37.19 13.48
C LYS A 45 -23.62 -38.64 12.96
N VAL A 46 -22.48 -39.25 12.60
CA VAL A 46 -22.43 -40.66 12.21
C VAL A 46 -22.67 -41.56 13.42
N GLU A 47 -22.04 -41.26 14.55
CA GLU A 47 -22.21 -41.98 15.81
C GLU A 47 -23.69 -42.00 16.27
N VAL A 48 -24.37 -40.85 16.23
CA VAL A 48 -25.82 -40.73 16.51
C VAL A 48 -26.66 -41.62 15.58
N LYS A 49 -26.30 -41.74 14.29
CA LYS A 49 -27.02 -42.62 13.36
C LYS A 49 -26.82 -44.09 13.70
N LEU A 50 -25.57 -44.48 13.99
CA LEU A 50 -25.22 -45.83 14.42
C LEU A 50 -26.01 -46.24 15.66
N TYR A 51 -26.03 -45.42 16.71
CA TYR A 51 -26.80 -45.75 17.91
C TYR A 51 -28.31 -45.86 17.64
N LYS A 52 -28.87 -45.05 16.74
CA LYS A 52 -30.29 -45.20 16.34
C LYS A 52 -30.56 -46.53 15.64
N GLU A 53 -29.66 -46.97 14.76
CA GLU A 53 -29.76 -48.26 14.07
C GLU A 53 -29.60 -49.44 15.05
N GLU A 54 -28.62 -49.35 15.96
CA GLU A 54 -28.37 -50.35 17.01
C GLU A 54 -29.56 -50.49 17.98
N ILE A 55 -30.21 -49.38 18.37
CA ILE A 55 -31.45 -49.42 19.17
C ILE A 55 -32.56 -50.17 18.42
N ILE A 56 -32.73 -49.93 17.12
CA ILE A 56 -33.74 -50.61 16.31
C ILE A 56 -33.45 -52.12 16.24
N ASN A 57 -32.18 -52.51 16.06
CA ASN A 57 -31.76 -53.91 16.01
C ASN A 57 -31.95 -54.60 17.38
N ALA A 58 -31.57 -53.95 18.48
CA ALA A 58 -31.78 -54.47 19.83
C ALA A 58 -33.27 -54.63 20.17
N LYS A 59 -34.13 -53.70 19.72
CA LYS A 59 -35.60 -53.81 19.85
C LYS A 59 -36.17 -55.00 19.07
N LYS A 60 -35.66 -55.30 17.87
CA LYS A 60 -36.05 -56.50 17.10
C LYS A 60 -35.64 -57.80 17.79
N GLY A 61 -34.52 -57.80 18.50
CA GLY A 61 -34.03 -58.93 19.29
C GLY A 61 -34.64 -59.08 20.69
N ASN A 62 -35.55 -58.17 21.10
CA ASN A 62 -36.12 -58.09 22.46
C ASN A 62 -35.06 -57.94 23.59
N ASP A 63 -33.89 -57.38 23.32
CA ASP A 63 -32.84 -57.15 24.33
C ASP A 63 -32.98 -55.76 24.98
N VAL A 64 -33.75 -55.72 26.08
CA VAL A 64 -34.07 -54.48 26.82
C VAL A 64 -32.83 -53.82 27.44
N ILE A 65 -31.84 -54.61 27.88
CA ILE A 65 -30.62 -54.07 28.51
C ILE A 65 -29.78 -53.34 27.46
N LEU A 66 -29.64 -53.96 26.28
CA LEU A 66 -28.89 -53.38 25.18
C LEU A 66 -29.57 -52.11 24.63
N VAL A 67 -30.90 -52.09 24.59
CA VAL A 67 -31.69 -50.88 24.24
C VAL A 67 -31.37 -49.73 25.19
N ASN A 68 -31.44 -49.94 26.51
CA ASN A 68 -31.19 -48.88 27.49
C ASN A 68 -29.77 -48.32 27.37
N LYS A 69 -28.78 -49.20 27.17
CA LYS A 69 -27.37 -48.81 26.97
C LYS A 69 -27.20 -47.93 25.74
N TYR A 70 -27.78 -48.32 24.59
CA TYR A 70 -27.68 -47.52 23.38
C TYR A 70 -28.49 -46.22 23.44
N GLU A 71 -29.60 -46.18 24.18
CA GLU A 71 -30.36 -44.95 24.42
C GLU A 71 -29.57 -43.93 25.28
N GLU A 72 -28.78 -44.38 26.27
CA GLU A 72 -27.86 -43.52 27.02
C GLU A 72 -26.71 -42.98 26.15
N MET A 73 -26.07 -43.87 25.37
CA MET A 73 -25.02 -43.47 24.43
C MET A 73 -25.53 -42.49 23.37
N LEU A 74 -26.75 -42.69 22.88
CA LEU A 74 -27.41 -41.79 21.95
C LEU A 74 -27.60 -40.39 22.53
N LYS A 75 -28.10 -40.27 23.77
CA LYS A 75 -28.28 -38.96 24.43
C LYS A 75 -26.96 -38.22 24.55
N SER A 76 -25.91 -38.90 25.01
CA SER A 76 -24.57 -38.33 25.13
C SER A 76 -24.03 -37.86 23.76
N ALA A 77 -24.13 -38.70 22.72
CA ALA A 77 -23.68 -38.33 21.38
C ALA A 77 -24.48 -37.17 20.77
N GLU A 78 -25.79 -37.06 21.04
CA GLU A 78 -26.62 -35.93 20.58
C GLU A 78 -26.25 -34.61 21.28
N GLU A 79 -25.89 -34.64 22.56
CA GLU A 79 -25.40 -33.46 23.31
C GLU A 79 -24.02 -33.02 22.81
N GLU A 80 -23.11 -33.95 22.59
CA GLU A 80 -21.79 -33.67 22.03
C GLU A 80 -21.88 -33.11 20.60
N MET A 81 -22.77 -33.66 19.77
CA MET A 81 -23.05 -33.14 18.42
C MET A 81 -23.57 -31.70 18.46
N LYS A 82 -24.49 -31.37 19.39
CA LYS A 82 -25.00 -30.00 19.57
C LYS A 82 -23.87 -29.06 19.99
N THR A 83 -23.05 -29.47 20.95
CA THR A 83 -21.90 -28.71 21.43
C THR A 83 -20.90 -28.42 20.31
N ALA A 84 -20.55 -29.42 19.49
CA ALA A 84 -19.66 -29.24 18.35
C ALA A 84 -20.22 -28.25 17.31
N LYS A 85 -21.54 -28.30 17.05
CA LYS A 85 -22.22 -27.36 16.16
C LYS A 85 -22.17 -25.92 16.69
N ILE A 86 -22.34 -25.72 18.00
CA ILE A 86 -22.25 -24.40 18.64
C ILE A 86 -20.84 -23.85 18.50
N LYS A 87 -19.81 -24.63 18.88
CA LYS A 87 -18.41 -24.24 18.76
C LYS A 87 -18.01 -23.88 17.32
N LYS A 88 -18.46 -24.66 16.33
CA LYS A 88 -18.26 -24.31 14.90
C LYS A 88 -18.86 -22.94 14.57
N THR A 89 -20.06 -22.67 15.07
CA THR A 89 -20.76 -21.39 14.83
C THR A 89 -20.02 -20.23 15.49
N GLU A 90 -19.51 -20.41 16.70
CA GLU A 90 -18.69 -19.41 17.39
C GLU A 90 -17.40 -19.07 16.64
N GLU A 91 -16.71 -20.08 16.09
CA GLU A 91 -15.53 -19.84 15.25
C GLU A 91 -15.90 -19.10 13.95
N MET A 92 -17.08 -19.36 13.36
CA MET A 92 -17.58 -18.62 12.20
C MET A 92 -17.83 -17.13 12.53
N GLU A 93 -18.38 -16.82 13.70
CA GLU A 93 -18.57 -15.42 14.13
C GLU A 93 -17.23 -14.67 14.26
N LYS A 94 -16.18 -15.33 14.73
CA LYS A 94 -14.83 -14.74 14.74
C LYS A 94 -14.36 -14.37 13.33
N LEU A 95 -14.62 -15.21 12.32
CA LEU A 95 -14.29 -14.88 10.93
C LEU A 95 -15.06 -13.67 10.42
N LYS A 96 -16.35 -13.52 10.78
CA LYS A 96 -17.16 -12.36 10.38
C LYS A 96 -16.60 -11.04 10.92
N VAL A 97 -15.90 -11.05 12.05
CA VAL A 97 -15.21 -9.88 12.59
C VAL A 97 -13.88 -9.61 11.88
N LEU A 98 -13.12 -10.66 11.54
CA LEU A 98 -11.79 -10.54 10.96
C LEU A 98 -11.79 -10.11 9.48
N PHE A 99 -12.76 -10.58 8.67
CA PHE A 99 -12.79 -10.24 7.24
C PHE A 99 -12.95 -8.74 6.94
N PRO A 100 -13.87 -8.00 7.60
CA PRO A 100 -13.97 -6.56 7.42
C PRO A 100 -12.69 -5.82 7.80
N GLN A 101 -12.02 -6.23 8.88
CA GLN A 101 -10.75 -5.63 9.31
C GLN A 101 -9.65 -5.84 8.26
N LEU A 102 -9.56 -7.03 7.68
CA LEU A 102 -8.64 -7.33 6.59
C LEU A 102 -8.93 -6.45 5.36
N LYS A 103 -10.21 -6.33 4.98
CA LYS A 103 -10.64 -5.54 3.82
C LYS A 103 -10.25 -4.07 3.98
N ILE A 104 -10.64 -3.45 5.09
CA ILE A 104 -10.34 -2.03 5.37
C ILE A 104 -8.84 -1.78 5.40
N SER A 105 -8.06 -2.71 5.97
CA SER A 105 -6.61 -2.54 6.06
C SER A 105 -5.92 -2.60 4.70
N LYS A 106 -6.40 -3.45 3.79
CA LYS A 106 -5.92 -3.50 2.41
C LYS A 106 -6.27 -2.24 1.63
N GLU A 107 -7.52 -1.78 1.72
CA GLU A 107 -7.97 -0.54 1.08
C GLU A 107 -7.14 0.67 1.55
N LYS A 108 -6.84 0.74 2.86
CA LYS A 108 -5.98 1.79 3.41
C LYS A 108 -4.53 1.67 2.93
N LEU A 109 -3.98 0.46 2.82
CA LEU A 109 -2.63 0.24 2.32
C LEU A 109 -2.51 0.73 0.87
N GLU A 110 -3.44 0.33 0.00
CA GLU A 110 -3.51 0.77 -1.39
C GLU A 110 -3.63 2.30 -1.51
N TRP A 111 -4.46 2.90 -0.66
CA TRP A 111 -4.60 4.36 -0.62
C TRP A 111 -3.28 5.05 -0.25
N VAL A 112 -2.58 4.60 0.80
CA VAL A 112 -1.29 5.19 1.21
C VAL A 112 -0.22 5.07 0.12
N GLU A 113 -0.14 3.91 -0.53
CA GLU A 113 0.78 3.68 -1.64
C GLU A 113 0.47 4.61 -2.83
N SER A 114 -0.82 4.88 -3.09
CA SER A 114 -1.24 5.84 -4.12
C SER A 114 -0.79 7.27 -3.80
N GLN A 115 -0.94 7.72 -2.54
CA GLN A 115 -0.52 9.06 -2.11
C GLN A 115 0.99 9.22 -2.19
N THR A 116 1.75 8.20 -1.74
CA THR A 116 3.21 8.22 -1.78
C THR A 116 3.73 8.34 -3.22
N LYS A 117 3.11 7.60 -4.17
CA LYS A 117 3.44 7.71 -5.60
C LYS A 117 3.11 9.09 -6.19
N ALA A 118 2.01 9.71 -5.76
CA ALA A 118 1.62 11.03 -6.23
C ALA A 118 2.61 12.11 -5.77
N ILE A 119 3.07 12.04 -4.52
CA ILE A 119 4.09 12.96 -3.98
C ILE A 119 5.39 12.83 -4.76
N GLY A 120 5.89 11.60 -4.97
CA GLY A 120 7.13 11.39 -5.73
C GLY A 120 7.08 11.94 -7.16
N LYS A 121 5.92 11.83 -7.84
CA LYS A 121 5.72 12.44 -9.16
C LYS A 121 5.73 13.97 -9.13
N ASN A 122 5.14 14.58 -8.09
CA ASN A 122 5.14 16.03 -7.95
C ASN A 122 6.54 16.57 -7.66
N GLU A 123 7.33 15.89 -6.82
CA GLU A 123 8.72 16.24 -6.55
C GLU A 123 9.57 16.17 -7.83
N GLU A 124 9.43 15.08 -8.61
CA GLU A 124 10.11 14.92 -9.89
C GLU A 124 9.75 16.04 -10.87
N TYR A 125 8.47 16.39 -10.95
CA TYR A 125 8.00 17.49 -11.79
C TYR A 125 8.62 18.84 -11.38
N ILE A 126 8.65 19.16 -10.09
CA ILE A 126 9.23 20.42 -9.58
C ILE A 126 10.73 20.48 -9.89
N LEU A 127 11.46 19.37 -9.68
CA LEU A 127 12.89 19.29 -9.99
C LEU A 127 13.15 19.52 -11.48
N GLU A 128 12.32 18.96 -12.35
CA GLU A 128 12.45 19.16 -13.79
C GLU A 128 12.16 20.61 -14.20
N GLN A 129 11.12 21.23 -13.63
CA GLN A 129 10.84 22.67 -13.85
C GLN A 129 12.00 23.56 -13.37
N TRP A 130 12.64 23.21 -12.25
CA TRP A 130 13.82 23.92 -11.75
C TRP A 130 15.03 23.79 -12.68
N LYS A 131 15.30 22.60 -13.21
CA LYS A 131 16.38 22.41 -14.19
C LYS A 131 16.16 23.26 -15.43
N ILE A 132 14.94 23.23 -15.98
CA ILE A 132 14.57 24.03 -17.15
C ILE A 132 14.80 25.51 -16.86
N ARG A 133 14.26 26.02 -15.74
CA ARG A 133 14.43 27.43 -15.34
C ARG A 133 15.89 27.81 -15.17
N ASN A 134 16.68 26.99 -14.49
CA ASN A 134 18.10 27.26 -14.26
C ASN A 134 18.89 27.27 -15.58
N GLN A 135 18.59 26.35 -16.50
CA GLN A 135 19.21 26.34 -17.82
C GLN A 135 18.86 27.61 -18.61
N THR A 136 17.61 28.06 -18.56
CA THR A 136 17.20 29.33 -19.18
C THR A 136 17.98 30.50 -18.60
N LEU A 137 18.09 30.62 -17.27
CA LEU A 137 18.85 31.70 -16.63
C LEU A 137 20.34 31.66 -16.95
N ILE A 138 20.95 30.47 -17.05
CA ILE A 138 22.33 30.30 -17.48
C ILE A 138 22.50 30.81 -18.92
N ASN A 139 21.60 30.42 -19.83
CA ASN A 139 21.64 30.85 -21.23
C ASN A 139 21.47 32.37 -21.36
N GLU A 140 20.52 32.96 -20.62
CA GLU A 140 20.32 34.42 -20.59
C GLU A 140 21.57 35.15 -20.08
N LYS A 141 22.22 34.63 -19.04
CA LYS A 141 23.47 35.19 -18.52
C LYS A 141 24.59 35.12 -19.58
N ILE A 142 24.73 33.99 -20.26
CA ILE A 142 25.75 33.81 -21.32
C ILE A 142 25.52 34.85 -22.42
N ASN A 143 24.28 34.94 -22.93
CA ASN A 143 23.90 35.92 -23.95
C ASN A 143 24.18 37.37 -23.50
N PHE A 144 23.86 37.70 -22.24
CA PHE A 144 24.13 39.02 -21.69
C PHE A 144 25.63 39.35 -21.65
N VAL A 145 26.48 38.39 -21.26
CA VAL A 145 27.94 38.55 -21.26
C VAL A 145 28.46 38.76 -22.69
N GLU A 146 27.96 37.99 -23.66
CA GLU A 146 28.31 38.18 -25.07
C GLU A 146 27.91 39.58 -25.58
N TYR A 147 26.70 40.05 -25.24
CA TYR A 147 26.26 41.40 -25.59
C TYR A 147 27.15 42.49 -24.96
N LEU A 148 27.57 42.33 -23.71
CA LEU A 148 28.50 43.26 -23.06
C LEU A 148 29.87 43.27 -23.74
N GLN A 149 30.40 42.11 -24.12
CA GLN A 149 31.67 42.02 -24.84
C GLN A 149 31.59 42.71 -26.21
N ASN A 150 30.49 42.48 -26.95
CA ASN A 150 30.23 43.16 -28.22
C ASN A 150 30.11 44.68 -28.04
N GLY A 151 29.36 45.14 -27.04
CA GLY A 151 29.25 46.56 -26.71
C GLY A 151 30.59 47.20 -26.35
N SER A 152 31.42 46.52 -25.55
CA SER A 152 32.76 47.00 -25.21
C SER A 152 33.67 47.11 -26.43
N LYS A 153 33.57 46.16 -27.38
CA LYS A 153 34.30 46.21 -28.64
C LYS A 153 33.87 47.42 -29.49
N LEU A 154 32.57 47.62 -29.66
CA LEU A 154 32.01 48.78 -30.37
C LEU A 154 32.47 50.12 -29.79
N ILE A 155 32.51 50.25 -28.46
CA ILE A 155 32.99 51.48 -27.80
C ILE A 155 34.47 51.75 -28.14
N LYS A 156 35.31 50.71 -28.19
CA LYS A 156 36.72 50.85 -28.60
C LYS A 156 36.84 51.29 -30.05
N GLU A 157 36.10 50.64 -30.95
CA GLU A 157 36.09 50.96 -32.38
C GLU A 157 35.63 52.41 -32.64
N ILE A 158 34.62 52.91 -31.92
CA ILE A 158 34.18 54.32 -31.98
C ILE A 158 35.30 55.26 -31.54
N LYS A 159 35.96 54.96 -30.42
CA LYS A 159 37.05 55.80 -29.91
C LYS A 159 38.24 55.86 -30.89
N GLU A 160 38.60 54.73 -31.48
CA GLU A 160 39.66 54.67 -32.50
C GLU A 160 39.27 55.48 -33.75
N ALA A 161 38.01 55.45 -34.17
CA ALA A 161 37.50 56.25 -35.28
C ALA A 161 37.55 57.75 -34.97
N ASP A 162 37.14 58.19 -33.77
CA ASP A 162 37.22 59.58 -33.33
C ASP A 162 38.67 60.07 -33.27
N ASP A 163 39.59 59.26 -32.74
CA ASP A 163 41.02 59.59 -32.71
C ASP A 163 41.59 59.79 -34.12
N LEU A 164 41.18 58.96 -35.08
CA LEU A 164 41.57 59.11 -36.50
C LEU A 164 40.96 60.37 -37.13
N LEU A 165 39.70 60.69 -36.87
CA LEU A 165 39.05 61.90 -37.36
C LEU A 165 39.75 63.16 -36.84
N ASN A 166 40.09 63.18 -35.54
CA ASN A 166 40.86 64.28 -34.94
C ASN A 166 42.24 64.44 -35.58
N GLN A 167 42.92 63.34 -35.91
CA GLN A 167 44.21 63.41 -36.64
C GLN A 167 44.06 63.98 -38.05
N ILE A 168 42.98 63.62 -38.76
CA ILE A 168 42.69 64.18 -40.10
C ILE A 168 42.42 65.68 -39.98
N GLU A 169 41.61 66.10 -39.01
CA GLU A 169 41.31 67.51 -38.76
C GLU A 169 42.57 68.31 -38.47
N HIS A 170 43.44 67.81 -37.59
CA HIS A 170 44.74 68.43 -37.30
C HIS A 170 45.60 68.61 -38.55
N LYS A 171 45.73 67.57 -39.39
CA LYS A 171 46.49 67.65 -40.65
C LYS A 171 45.88 68.62 -41.66
N PHE A 172 44.54 68.70 -41.72
CA PHE A 172 43.85 69.67 -42.56
C PHE A 172 44.07 71.12 -42.12
N VAL A 173 44.12 71.36 -40.81
CA VAL A 173 44.42 72.68 -40.25
C VAL A 173 45.90 73.06 -40.47
N GLU A 174 46.82 72.11 -40.35
CA GLU A 174 48.25 72.32 -40.64
C GLU A 174 48.51 72.60 -42.12
N GLY A 175 47.85 71.90 -43.05
CA GLY A 175 47.99 72.16 -44.49
C GLY A 175 47.32 73.44 -45.01
N LYS A 176 46.56 74.15 -44.15
CA LYS A 176 45.95 75.46 -44.44
C LYS A 176 46.76 76.65 -43.91
N LYS A 177 47.84 76.41 -43.15
CA LYS A 177 48.82 77.42 -42.73
C LYS A 177 49.97 77.51 -43.71
#